data_AF-A0A2K8YT93-F1
#
_entry.id   AF-A0A2K8YT93-F1
#
_cell.length_a   1.000
_cell.length_b   1.000
_cell.length_c   1.000
_cell.angle_alpha   90.00
_cell.angle_beta   90.00
_cell.angle_gamma   90.00
#
_symmetry.space_group_name_H-M   'P 1'
#
loop_
_entity.id
_entity.type
_entity.pdbx_description
1 polymer ?
#
loop_
_entity_poly.entity_id
_entity_poly.type
_entity_poly.pdbx_seq_one_letter_code
_entity_poly.pdbx_strand_id
1 'polypeptide(L)'
;MRYYPKLICPFIVGWLFSLLLSCRSKENVLPGVASIQIILFQNKKPRPFYFLEDSAHNQLRFEVYYFDEKGTFIQPLATPQFLVNGSPIEADHFTLTKAGQFVFTAKIGNRISHNQLRVEAGSATDYISRFELTTAVPFLNANTTSRLPVFFTIVDKQGRTLDTTGYSLPIKLAVNGVTQVKNQFITATQAGIYTLQASLWGVKSTSLTVTARKPSSYELVRFPVIIHVPQSADVSQIDPARILAEVNQTYRARKASVDPNQADANIEFVPATTDPFGQPLAVAGLDRLSFDNPASVDTAARLVDRVVHQWCPQQYINVFMSVDWLRIYGRGFSYAYLPTNLTSSALTCEQLKEITWTATAIPAIYIYDQHSFEGLSHELGHFLGLTHTFANGCSYVGLFADIPQHEESFPDSRGYKYSCRHIPYVSDFVMDYHAPPNSFTLEQIQYIRLILSRLIYLPGSLKPGNAQLRKALPNELAQGTTIACKPVALGVTY
;
A
#
# COMPACT_ATOMS: atom_id res chain seq x y z
N MET A 1 -31.54 38.07 -92.21
CA MET A 1 -32.75 38.93 -92.07
C MET A 1 -33.94 38.13 -92.58
N ARG A 2 -34.95 37.87 -91.72
CA ARG A 2 -36.37 37.56 -92.04
C ARG A 2 -36.69 36.32 -92.93
N TYR A 3 -37.85 35.67 -92.90
CA TYR A 3 -38.92 35.36 -91.93
C TYR A 3 -39.86 34.40 -92.72
N TYR A 4 -40.45 33.39 -92.08
CA TYR A 4 -41.42 32.40 -92.62
C TYR A 4 -42.88 32.90 -92.55
N PRO A 5 -43.87 32.29 -93.29
CA PRO A 5 -44.74 31.22 -92.74
C PRO A 5 -45.40 30.23 -93.75
N LYS A 6 -45.93 29.08 -93.26
CA LYS A 6 -47.35 28.59 -93.37
C LYS A 6 -47.53 27.09 -93.02
N LEU A 7 -48.70 26.78 -92.43
CA LEU A 7 -49.20 25.47 -91.92
C LEU A 7 -50.11 24.72 -92.93
N ILE A 8 -50.19 23.38 -92.82
CA ILE A 8 -51.39 22.49 -92.65
C ILE A 8 -50.96 20.99 -92.81
N CYS A 9 -51.52 20.09 -91.99
CA CYS A 9 -51.33 18.61 -91.90
C CYS A 9 -52.49 17.86 -92.64
N PRO A 10 -52.54 16.51 -92.86
CA PRO A 10 -51.84 15.41 -92.13
C PRO A 10 -51.37 14.17 -92.96
N PHE A 11 -50.50 13.32 -92.39
CA PHE A 11 -50.65 11.85 -92.21
C PHE A 11 -49.33 11.19 -91.74
N ILE A 12 -49.52 10.19 -90.87
CA ILE A 12 -48.64 9.34 -90.06
C ILE A 12 -47.49 8.66 -90.83
N VAL A 13 -46.23 8.72 -90.32
CA VAL A 13 -45.27 7.60 -90.08
C VAL A 13 -44.12 8.07 -89.16
N GLY A 14 -43.93 7.34 -88.05
CA GLY A 14 -42.65 6.96 -87.41
C GLY A 14 -41.66 8.03 -86.91
N TRP A 15 -41.47 8.13 -85.58
CA TRP A 15 -40.22 8.62 -84.99
C TRP A 15 -39.80 7.84 -83.74
N LEU A 16 -38.54 7.37 -83.78
CA LEU A 16 -37.76 6.81 -82.69
C LEU A 16 -37.69 7.79 -81.51
N PHE A 17 -37.84 7.27 -80.29
CA PHE A 17 -37.38 7.93 -79.08
C PHE A 17 -36.28 7.10 -78.43
N SER A 18 -35.08 7.68 -78.37
CA SER A 18 -33.91 7.18 -77.66
C SER A 18 -34.19 7.15 -76.15
N LEU A 19 -34.23 5.95 -75.58
CA LEU A 19 -34.21 5.74 -74.13
C LEU A 19 -32.78 5.91 -73.62
N LEU A 20 -32.56 6.99 -72.87
CA LEU A 20 -31.42 7.14 -71.96
C LEU A 20 -31.53 6.07 -70.87
N LEU A 21 -30.73 5.00 -71.01
CA LEU A 21 -30.45 4.05 -69.93
C LEU A 21 -29.67 4.78 -68.83
N SER A 22 -30.40 5.25 -67.84
CA SER A 22 -29.87 5.48 -66.49
C SER A 22 -29.43 4.12 -65.93
N CYS A 23 -28.13 3.85 -65.97
CA CYS A 23 -27.51 2.80 -65.16
C CYS A 23 -27.62 3.20 -63.67
N ARG A 24 -28.76 2.92 -63.05
CA ARG A 24 -28.86 2.85 -61.59
C ARG A 24 -28.03 1.66 -61.16
N SER A 25 -26.86 1.89 -60.55
CA SER A 25 -26.06 0.81 -59.96
C SER A 25 -26.96 0.01 -59.02
N LYS A 26 -27.09 -1.30 -59.22
CA LYS A 26 -27.74 -2.19 -58.25
C LYS A 26 -27.11 -1.92 -56.89
N GLU A 27 -27.85 -1.32 -55.97
CA GLU A 27 -27.53 -1.43 -54.56
C GLU A 27 -27.51 -2.92 -54.26
N ASN A 28 -26.32 -3.45 -53.93
CA ASN A 28 -26.23 -4.77 -53.32
C ASN A 28 -26.90 -4.66 -51.95
N VAL A 29 -28.23 -4.85 -51.93
CA VAL A 29 -29.05 -4.93 -50.72
C VAL A 29 -28.60 -6.19 -49.98
N LEU A 30 -28.09 -6.01 -48.76
CA LEU A 30 -27.84 -7.12 -47.83
C LEU A 30 -29.17 -7.43 -47.14
N PRO A 31 -29.91 -8.47 -47.56
CA PRO A 31 -31.27 -8.71 -47.06
C PRO A 31 -31.23 -9.05 -45.58
N GLY A 32 -32.07 -8.40 -44.77
CA GLY A 32 -32.16 -8.65 -43.32
C GLY A 32 -31.09 -7.96 -42.47
N VAL A 33 -30.12 -7.25 -43.06
CA VAL A 33 -29.14 -6.45 -42.30
C VAL A 33 -29.66 -5.03 -42.14
N ALA A 34 -29.98 -4.61 -40.92
CA ALA A 34 -30.25 -3.21 -40.62
C ALA A 34 -28.97 -2.44 -40.34
N SER A 35 -28.06 -2.99 -39.52
CA SER A 35 -26.80 -2.33 -39.16
C SER A 35 -25.58 -3.23 -39.29
N ILE A 36 -24.44 -2.60 -39.55
CA ILE A 36 -23.12 -3.23 -39.70
C ILE A 36 -22.21 -2.50 -38.71
N GLN A 37 -21.53 -3.23 -37.84
CA GLN A 37 -20.58 -2.67 -36.90
C GLN A 37 -19.20 -3.27 -37.07
N ILE A 38 -18.17 -2.43 -37.15
CA ILE A 38 -16.77 -2.84 -37.07
C ILE A 38 -16.31 -2.79 -35.62
N ILE A 39 -15.64 -3.83 -35.15
CA ILE A 39 -15.06 -3.92 -33.80
C ILE A 39 -13.63 -4.44 -33.87
N LEU A 40 -12.85 -4.30 -32.79
CA LEU A 40 -11.59 -5.03 -32.69
C LEU A 40 -11.86 -6.50 -32.38
N PHE A 41 -11.01 -7.36 -32.91
CA PHE A 41 -11.06 -8.82 -32.74
C PHE A 41 -11.28 -9.21 -31.27
N GLN A 42 -12.18 -10.19 -31.04
CA GLN A 42 -12.62 -10.64 -29.72
C GLN A 42 -13.35 -9.55 -28.92
N ASN A 43 -14.03 -8.63 -29.62
CA ASN A 43 -14.80 -7.55 -29.00
C ASN A 43 -13.97 -6.69 -28.02
N LYS A 44 -12.68 -6.49 -28.31
CA LYS A 44 -11.81 -5.64 -27.50
C LYS A 44 -12.22 -4.18 -27.69
N LYS A 45 -12.26 -3.42 -26.59
CA LYS A 45 -12.44 -1.97 -26.68
C LYS A 45 -11.17 -1.33 -27.24
N PRO A 46 -11.28 -0.40 -28.21
CA PRO A 46 -10.12 0.31 -28.72
C PRO A 46 -9.49 1.16 -27.63
N ARG A 47 -8.15 1.15 -27.57
CA ARG A 47 -7.37 1.99 -26.67
C ARG A 47 -7.43 3.45 -27.13
N PRO A 48 -7.32 4.42 -26.20
CA PRO A 48 -7.26 5.83 -26.55
C PRO A 48 -6.00 6.19 -27.35
N PHE A 49 -4.89 5.46 -27.18
CA PHE A 49 -3.63 5.67 -27.88
C PHE A 49 -2.84 4.37 -28.06
N TYR A 50 -2.12 4.24 -29.18
CA TYR A 50 -1.25 3.12 -29.51
C TYR A 50 0.19 3.58 -29.76
N PHE A 51 1.16 2.91 -29.13
CA PHE A 51 2.57 3.24 -29.31
C PHE A 51 3.15 2.42 -30.47
N LEU A 52 3.88 3.07 -31.36
CA LEU A 52 4.47 2.41 -32.53
C LEU A 52 5.54 1.40 -32.13
N GLU A 53 6.23 1.65 -31.02
CA GLU A 53 7.26 0.81 -30.43
C GLU A 53 6.71 -0.44 -29.73
N ASP A 54 5.39 -0.52 -29.52
CA ASP A 54 4.71 -1.68 -28.95
C ASP A 54 4.35 -2.70 -30.05
N SER A 55 5.30 -3.56 -30.38
CA SER A 55 5.08 -4.61 -31.39
C SER A 55 3.97 -5.60 -31.02
N ALA A 56 3.58 -5.70 -29.74
CA ALA A 56 2.52 -6.59 -29.31
C ALA A 56 1.11 -6.01 -29.57
N HIS A 57 1.01 -4.69 -29.70
CA HIS A 57 -0.27 -4.00 -29.80
C HIS A 57 -0.38 -3.02 -30.98
N ASN A 58 0.69 -2.82 -31.76
CA ASN A 58 0.65 -1.98 -32.97
C ASN A 58 -0.02 -2.69 -34.16
N GLN A 59 -0.31 -3.99 -34.08
CA GLN A 59 -1.12 -4.72 -35.05
C GLN A 59 -2.56 -4.84 -34.54
N LEU A 60 -3.48 -4.15 -35.22
CA LEU A 60 -4.91 -4.19 -34.95
C LEU A 60 -5.55 -5.28 -35.81
N ARG A 61 -6.47 -6.05 -35.24
CA ARG A 61 -7.32 -7.00 -35.98
C ARG A 61 -8.78 -6.63 -35.82
N PHE A 62 -9.57 -6.82 -36.86
CA PHE A 62 -10.95 -6.34 -36.94
C PHE A 62 -11.94 -7.48 -37.18
N GLU A 63 -13.14 -7.31 -36.66
CA GLU A 63 -14.31 -8.15 -36.92
C GLU A 63 -15.48 -7.28 -37.32
N VAL A 64 -16.44 -7.86 -38.04
CA VAL A 64 -17.68 -7.18 -38.44
C VAL A 64 -18.87 -7.95 -37.90
N TYR A 65 -19.72 -7.25 -37.16
CA TYR A 65 -20.98 -7.77 -36.63
C TYR A 65 -22.14 -7.18 -37.43
N TYR A 66 -23.15 -8.02 -37.68
CA TYR A 66 -24.33 -7.67 -38.46
C TYR A 66 -25.53 -7.75 -37.53
N PHE A 67 -26.45 -6.79 -37.66
CA PHE A 67 -27.67 -6.76 -36.87
C PHE A 67 -28.89 -6.54 -37.75
N ASP A 68 -29.98 -7.23 -37.42
CA ASP A 68 -31.29 -7.01 -38.02
C ASP A 68 -31.98 -5.74 -37.48
N GLU A 69 -33.19 -5.43 -37.96
CA GLU A 69 -33.96 -4.25 -37.54
C GLU A 69 -34.33 -4.26 -36.04
N LYS A 70 -34.29 -5.43 -35.40
CA LYS A 70 -34.55 -5.61 -33.97
C LYS A 70 -33.27 -5.54 -33.13
N GLY A 71 -32.10 -5.38 -33.76
CA GLY A 71 -30.80 -5.36 -33.10
C GLY A 71 -30.25 -6.74 -32.76
N THR A 72 -30.78 -7.80 -33.37
CA THR A 72 -30.32 -9.18 -33.16
C THR A 72 -29.10 -9.47 -34.05
N PHE A 73 -28.07 -10.10 -33.49
CA PHE A 73 -26.91 -10.54 -34.26
C PHE A 73 -27.31 -11.56 -35.34
N ILE A 74 -26.81 -11.37 -36.56
CA ILE A 74 -27.02 -12.28 -37.69
C ILE A 74 -25.69 -12.73 -38.28
N GLN A 75 -25.66 -13.95 -38.83
CA GLN A 75 -24.46 -14.57 -39.35
C GLN A 75 -23.84 -13.76 -40.51
N PRO A 76 -22.50 -13.79 -40.69
CA PRO A 76 -21.84 -13.05 -41.74
C PRO A 76 -22.36 -13.40 -43.13
N LEU A 77 -22.85 -12.41 -43.88
CA LEU A 77 -23.46 -12.62 -45.19
C LEU A 77 -22.47 -12.51 -46.35
N ALA A 78 -21.31 -11.88 -46.13
CA ALA A 78 -20.26 -11.69 -47.12
C ALA A 78 -18.95 -11.29 -46.45
N THR A 79 -17.82 -11.54 -47.13
CA THR A 79 -16.50 -11.08 -46.66
C THR A 79 -16.43 -9.55 -46.71
N PRO A 80 -16.15 -8.88 -45.58
CA PRO A 80 -16.02 -7.43 -45.56
C PRO A 80 -14.70 -6.96 -46.18
N GLN A 81 -14.74 -5.81 -46.84
CA GLN A 81 -13.54 -5.03 -47.17
C GLN A 81 -13.31 -4.01 -46.05
N PHE A 82 -12.19 -4.10 -45.36
CA PHE A 82 -11.82 -3.11 -44.36
C PHE A 82 -11.20 -1.89 -45.02
N LEU A 83 -11.43 -0.71 -44.43
CA LEU A 83 -10.87 0.55 -44.90
C LEU A 83 -10.17 1.28 -43.77
N VAL A 84 -9.07 1.96 -44.10
CA VAL A 84 -8.32 2.85 -43.23
C VAL A 84 -8.30 4.22 -43.88
N ASN A 85 -8.86 5.22 -43.18
CA ASN A 85 -9.02 6.57 -43.71
C ASN A 85 -9.71 6.58 -45.08
N GLY A 86 -10.68 5.69 -45.28
CA GLY A 86 -11.44 5.53 -46.53
C GLY A 86 -10.73 4.75 -47.65
N SER A 87 -9.49 4.34 -47.46
CA SER A 87 -8.75 3.50 -48.43
C SER A 87 -8.82 2.02 -48.05
N PRO A 88 -9.05 1.11 -49.00
CA PRO A 88 -9.16 -0.32 -48.70
C PRO A 88 -7.84 -0.93 -48.22
N ILE A 89 -7.91 -1.93 -47.34
CA ILE A 89 -6.80 -2.78 -46.93
C ILE A 89 -7.05 -4.25 -47.31
N GLU A 90 -5.99 -4.99 -47.57
CA GLU A 90 -6.08 -6.36 -48.12
C GLU A 90 -6.41 -7.44 -47.07
N ALA A 91 -6.35 -7.10 -45.79
CA ALA A 91 -6.52 -8.07 -44.70
C ALA A 91 -7.46 -7.56 -43.60
N ASP A 92 -7.84 -8.47 -42.71
CA ASP A 92 -8.58 -8.21 -41.47
C ASP A 92 -7.74 -7.53 -40.37
N HIS A 93 -6.54 -7.05 -40.72
CA HIS A 93 -5.60 -6.48 -39.78
C HIS A 93 -4.81 -5.32 -40.38
N PHE A 94 -4.33 -4.45 -39.50
CA PHE A 94 -3.57 -3.27 -39.86
C PHE A 94 -2.44 -3.02 -38.85
N THR A 95 -1.22 -2.89 -39.34
CA THR A 95 -0.07 -2.52 -38.51
C THR A 95 0.15 -1.01 -38.56
N LEU A 96 0.12 -0.39 -37.39
CA LEU A 96 0.42 1.02 -37.20
C LEU A 96 1.94 1.23 -37.36
N THR A 97 2.35 1.84 -38.48
CA THR A 97 3.77 2.08 -38.80
C THR A 97 4.19 3.54 -38.73
N LYS A 98 3.22 4.46 -38.58
CA LYS A 98 3.46 5.90 -38.51
C LYS A 98 2.52 6.57 -37.53
N ALA A 99 2.96 7.72 -37.01
CA ALA A 99 2.13 8.52 -36.13
C ALA A 99 0.95 9.13 -36.89
N GLY A 100 -0.20 9.27 -36.21
CA GLY A 100 -1.38 9.92 -36.75
C GLY A 100 -2.68 9.34 -36.22
N GLN A 101 -3.78 9.92 -36.70
CA GLN A 101 -5.12 9.43 -36.45
C GLN A 101 -5.57 8.51 -37.59
N PHE A 102 -6.15 7.38 -37.22
CA PHE A 102 -6.65 6.38 -38.16
C PHE A 102 -8.13 6.12 -37.87
N VAL A 103 -8.92 6.14 -38.94
CA VAL A 103 -10.36 5.85 -38.91
C VAL A 103 -10.58 4.54 -39.68
N PHE A 104 -11.04 3.51 -38.98
CA PHE A 104 -11.37 2.22 -39.57
C PHE A 104 -12.87 2.09 -39.78
N THR A 105 -13.24 1.62 -40.97
CA THR A 105 -14.59 1.22 -41.33
C THR A 105 -14.58 -0.12 -42.05
N ALA A 106 -15.73 -0.76 -42.14
CA ALA A 106 -15.92 -1.95 -42.96
C ALA A 106 -16.92 -1.66 -44.07
N LYS A 107 -16.68 -2.17 -45.27
CA LYS A 107 -17.57 -2.06 -46.43
C LYS A 107 -18.00 -3.44 -46.90
N ILE A 108 -19.29 -3.60 -47.13
CA ILE A 108 -19.89 -4.79 -47.73
C ILE A 108 -20.82 -4.36 -48.86
N GLY A 109 -20.49 -4.74 -50.10
CA GLY A 109 -21.16 -4.20 -51.28
C GLY A 109 -21.03 -2.68 -51.35
N ASN A 110 -22.15 -1.96 -51.35
CA ASN A 110 -22.18 -0.49 -51.33
C ASN A 110 -22.40 0.11 -49.94
N ARG A 111 -22.54 -0.72 -48.89
CA ARG A 111 -22.81 -0.25 -47.52
C ARG A 111 -21.51 -0.15 -46.71
N ILE A 112 -21.42 0.86 -45.86
CA ILE A 112 -20.32 1.09 -44.91
C ILE A 112 -20.85 0.82 -43.49
N SER A 113 -19.97 0.37 -42.58
CA SER A 113 -20.27 0.22 -41.15
C SER A 113 -20.85 1.52 -40.57
N HIS A 114 -21.86 1.37 -39.71
CA HIS A 114 -22.56 2.49 -39.09
C HIS A 114 -21.71 3.16 -38.02
N ASN A 115 -20.80 2.40 -37.40
CA ASN A 115 -19.79 2.92 -36.51
C ASN A 115 -18.43 3.04 -37.21
N GLN A 116 -17.53 3.78 -36.57
CA GLN A 116 -16.15 3.95 -36.98
C GLN A 116 -15.27 3.64 -35.77
N LEU A 117 -14.18 2.89 -35.97
CA LEU A 117 -13.14 2.78 -34.94
C LEU A 117 -12.11 3.89 -35.18
N ARG A 118 -11.93 4.74 -34.19
CA ARG A 118 -10.92 5.80 -34.23
C ARG A 118 -9.80 5.41 -33.30
N VAL A 119 -8.58 5.40 -33.81
CA VAL A 119 -7.38 5.19 -33.00
C VAL A 119 -6.37 6.28 -33.31
N GLU A 120 -5.59 6.64 -32.31
CA GLU A 120 -4.43 7.50 -32.46
C GLU A 120 -3.18 6.68 -32.18
N ALA A 121 -2.14 6.88 -32.99
CA ALA A 121 -0.86 6.22 -32.79
C ALA A 121 0.30 7.21 -32.91
N GLY A 122 1.40 6.92 -32.23
CA GLY A 122 2.60 7.75 -32.27
C GLY A 122 3.75 7.17 -31.46
N SER A 123 4.87 7.89 -31.43
CA SER A 123 6.02 7.49 -30.62
C SER A 123 5.78 7.76 -29.14
N ALA A 124 6.42 6.99 -28.27
CA ALA A 124 6.36 7.22 -26.83
C ALA A 124 6.92 8.60 -26.45
N THR A 125 7.99 9.03 -27.12
CA THR A 125 8.63 10.33 -26.92
C THR A 125 7.74 11.51 -27.29
N ASP A 126 6.83 11.32 -28.24
CA ASP A 126 5.90 12.37 -28.66
C ASP A 126 4.63 12.42 -27.81
N TYR A 127 4.29 11.33 -27.13
CA TYR A 127 3.05 11.21 -26.35
C TYR A 127 3.25 11.45 -24.84
N ILE A 128 4.34 10.93 -24.27
CA ILE A 128 4.61 10.98 -22.84
C ILE A 128 5.24 12.34 -22.50
N SER A 129 4.60 13.10 -21.60
CA SER A 129 5.17 14.34 -21.07
C SER A 129 6.03 14.10 -19.83
N ARG A 130 5.65 13.11 -19.01
CA ARG A 130 6.35 12.81 -17.76
C ARG A 130 6.31 11.32 -17.48
N PHE A 131 7.46 10.81 -17.07
CA PHE A 131 7.61 9.45 -16.56
C PHE A 131 8.25 9.55 -15.17
N GLU A 132 7.51 9.19 -14.14
CA GLU A 132 7.95 9.29 -12.76
C GLU A 132 8.28 7.90 -12.21
N LEU A 133 9.43 7.82 -11.55
CA LEU A 133 9.81 6.70 -10.71
C LEU A 133 9.70 7.13 -9.25
N THR A 134 8.90 6.40 -8.47
CA THR A 134 8.61 6.74 -7.08
C THR A 134 8.75 5.52 -6.17
N THR A 135 8.91 5.79 -4.87
CA THR A 135 8.84 4.80 -3.79
C THR A 135 8.28 5.48 -2.55
N ALA A 136 7.64 4.71 -1.66
CA ALA A 136 7.02 5.28 -0.47
C ALA A 136 8.06 5.73 0.56
N VAL A 137 9.22 5.06 0.62
CA VAL A 137 10.35 5.40 1.49
C VAL A 137 11.68 5.23 0.73
N PRO A 138 12.64 6.16 0.84
CA PRO A 138 13.90 6.08 0.11
C PRO A 138 14.96 5.23 0.84
N PHE A 139 14.54 4.22 1.62
CA PHE A 139 15.41 3.43 2.48
C PHE A 139 15.12 1.93 2.36
N LEU A 140 16.18 1.13 2.44
CA LEU A 140 16.11 -0.32 2.63
C LEU A 140 17.28 -0.82 3.45
N ASN A 141 17.16 -2.00 4.05
CA ASN A 141 18.29 -2.67 4.68
C ASN A 141 19.17 -3.36 3.63
N ALA A 142 20.49 -3.23 3.82
CA ALA A 142 21.50 -3.87 3.00
C ALA A 142 21.65 -5.35 3.41
N ASN A 143 20.83 -6.23 2.83
CA ASN A 143 20.78 -7.66 3.13
C ASN A 143 20.24 -8.44 1.90
N THR A 144 19.96 -9.74 2.06
CA THR A 144 19.48 -10.61 0.98
C THR A 144 17.95 -10.73 0.89
N THR A 145 17.21 -10.16 1.85
CA THR A 145 15.76 -10.39 2.01
C THR A 145 14.94 -9.13 1.74
N SER A 146 15.45 -7.95 2.09
CA SER A 146 14.80 -6.66 1.93
C SER A 146 14.57 -6.33 0.45
N ARG A 147 13.33 -5.95 0.15
CA ARG A 147 12.89 -5.58 -1.20
C ARG A 147 12.18 -4.24 -1.10
N LEU A 148 12.73 -3.20 -1.71
CA LEU A 148 12.12 -1.88 -1.74
C LEU A 148 11.21 -1.78 -2.97
N PRO A 149 9.87 -1.70 -2.80
CA PRO A 149 8.96 -1.53 -3.92
C PRO A 149 9.19 -0.19 -4.63
N VAL A 150 9.06 -0.21 -5.95
CA VAL A 150 9.10 1.01 -6.78
C VAL A 150 7.90 1.05 -7.71
N PHE A 151 7.43 2.26 -7.98
CA PHE A 151 6.22 2.51 -8.75
C PHE A 151 6.50 3.48 -9.89
N PHE A 152 5.66 3.37 -10.92
CA PHE A 152 5.81 4.10 -12.16
C PHE A 152 4.52 4.86 -12.45
N THR A 153 4.64 6.17 -12.68
CA THR A 153 3.53 7.00 -13.18
C THR A 153 3.92 7.54 -14.54
N ILE A 154 3.08 7.30 -15.55
CA ILE A 154 3.28 7.82 -16.90
C ILE A 154 2.17 8.82 -17.16
N VAL A 155 2.53 10.03 -17.57
CA VAL A 155 1.59 11.12 -17.83
C VAL A 155 1.72 11.56 -19.28
N ASP A 156 0.58 11.64 -19.96
CA ASP A 156 0.52 12.09 -21.36
C ASP A 156 0.73 13.62 -21.48
N LYS A 157 0.83 14.12 -22.72
CA LYS A 157 0.94 15.58 -22.99
C LYS A 157 -0.29 16.40 -22.61
N GLN A 158 -1.41 15.76 -22.28
CA GLN A 158 -2.62 16.39 -21.78
C GLN A 158 -2.68 16.40 -20.24
N GLY A 159 -1.66 15.87 -19.56
CA GLY A 159 -1.58 15.84 -18.10
C GLY A 159 -2.34 14.68 -17.46
N ARG A 160 -2.81 13.70 -18.24
CA ARG A 160 -3.54 12.53 -17.72
C ARG A 160 -2.59 11.38 -17.44
N THR A 161 -2.80 10.70 -16.32
CA THR A 161 -2.10 9.46 -16.03
C THR A 161 -2.56 8.37 -16.99
N LEU A 162 -1.60 7.68 -17.62
CA LEU A 162 -1.87 6.56 -18.50
C LEU A 162 -2.39 5.37 -17.66
N ASP A 163 -3.58 4.91 -17.98
CA ASP A 163 -4.09 3.64 -17.45
C ASP A 163 -3.33 2.48 -18.12
N THR A 164 -2.48 1.80 -17.34
CA THR A 164 -1.70 0.66 -17.80
C THR A 164 -2.41 -0.67 -17.59
N THR A 165 -3.69 -0.67 -17.19
CA THR A 165 -4.46 -1.90 -17.02
C THR A 165 -4.57 -2.64 -18.35
N GLY A 166 -4.06 -3.88 -18.40
CA GLY A 166 -3.98 -4.64 -19.65
C GLY A 166 -2.87 -4.16 -20.60
N TYR A 167 -1.95 -3.31 -20.14
CA TYR A 167 -0.78 -2.83 -20.85
C TYR A 167 0.50 -3.44 -20.25
N SER A 168 1.14 -4.38 -20.94
CA SER A 168 2.48 -4.84 -20.56
C SER A 168 3.50 -3.87 -21.15
N LEU A 169 3.89 -2.86 -20.36
CA LEU A 169 4.91 -1.91 -20.77
C LEU A 169 6.30 -2.50 -20.54
N PRO A 170 7.22 -2.47 -21.52
CA PRO A 170 8.59 -2.97 -21.38
C PRO A 170 9.47 -1.99 -20.60
N ILE A 171 9.05 -1.62 -19.38
CA ILE A 171 9.78 -0.71 -18.49
C ILE A 171 11.06 -1.39 -18.01
N LYS A 172 12.20 -0.79 -18.31
CA LYS A 172 13.52 -1.22 -17.83
C LYS A 172 13.95 -0.33 -16.67
N LEU A 173 14.06 -0.91 -15.48
CA LEU A 173 14.64 -0.26 -14.31
C LEU A 173 16.16 -0.42 -14.32
N ALA A 174 16.91 0.65 -14.10
CA ALA A 174 18.35 0.63 -13.90
C ALA A 174 18.70 1.11 -12.50
N VAL A 175 19.68 0.46 -11.87
CA VAL A 175 20.26 0.81 -10.58
C VAL A 175 21.74 1.10 -10.81
N ASN A 176 22.19 2.32 -10.49
CA ASN A 176 23.54 2.81 -10.78
C ASN A 176 23.95 2.60 -12.26
N GLY A 177 23.00 2.80 -13.18
CA GLY A 177 23.19 2.59 -14.61
C GLY A 177 23.08 1.14 -15.10
N VAL A 178 22.98 0.16 -14.19
CA VAL A 178 22.87 -1.27 -14.53
C VAL A 178 21.41 -1.68 -14.59
N THR A 179 20.95 -2.15 -15.75
CA THR A 179 19.57 -2.65 -15.94
C THR A 179 19.30 -3.87 -15.07
N GLN A 180 18.17 -3.84 -14.36
CA GLN A 180 17.69 -4.89 -13.48
C GLN A 180 16.78 -5.86 -14.23
N VAL A 181 16.77 -7.12 -13.77
CA VAL A 181 15.87 -8.16 -14.31
C VAL A 181 14.42 -7.89 -13.90
N LYS A 182 14.21 -7.35 -12.69
CA LYS A 182 12.89 -6.99 -12.16
C LYS A 182 12.78 -5.47 -12.07
N ASN A 183 11.58 -4.96 -12.31
CA ASN A 183 11.28 -3.53 -12.24
C ASN A 183 10.29 -3.17 -11.13
N GLN A 184 9.77 -4.15 -10.37
CA GLN A 184 8.77 -3.93 -9.32
C GLN A 184 9.40 -3.55 -7.97
N PHE A 185 10.67 -3.90 -7.78
CA PHE A 185 11.40 -3.61 -6.55
C PHE A 185 12.90 -3.61 -6.83
N ILE A 186 13.67 -3.04 -5.90
CA ILE A 186 15.12 -3.21 -5.84
C ILE A 186 15.55 -3.99 -4.59
N THR A 187 16.76 -4.52 -4.63
CA THR A 187 17.45 -5.15 -3.49
C THR A 187 18.86 -4.59 -3.43
N ALA A 188 19.44 -4.50 -2.24
CA ALA A 188 20.84 -4.11 -2.08
C ALA A 188 21.48 -4.98 -0.99
N THR A 189 22.63 -5.58 -1.28
CA THR A 189 23.40 -6.37 -0.30
C THR A 189 24.52 -5.57 0.34
N GLN A 190 24.83 -4.38 -0.19
CA GLN A 190 25.86 -3.48 0.32
C GLN A 190 25.20 -2.18 0.76
N ALA A 191 25.69 -1.63 1.88
CA ALA A 191 25.24 -0.33 2.33
C ALA A 191 25.81 0.76 1.40
N GLY A 192 25.00 1.77 1.11
CA GLY A 192 25.40 2.84 0.18
C GLY A 192 24.22 3.59 -0.40
N ILE A 193 24.54 4.56 -1.24
CA ILE A 193 23.57 5.35 -2.00
C ILE A 193 23.42 4.74 -3.38
N TYR A 194 22.18 4.51 -3.79
CA TYR A 194 21.84 3.96 -5.10
C TYR A 194 20.98 4.94 -5.87
N THR A 195 21.31 5.16 -7.14
CA THR A 195 20.52 5.97 -8.07
C THR A 195 19.71 5.05 -8.98
N LEU A 196 18.41 5.24 -9.00
CA LEU A 196 17.47 4.49 -9.80
C LEU A 196 16.95 5.38 -10.93
N GLN A 197 16.85 4.82 -12.13
CA GLN A 197 16.19 5.44 -13.26
C GLN A 197 15.54 4.36 -14.11
N ALA A 198 14.32 4.59 -14.56
CA ALA A 198 13.62 3.70 -15.47
C ALA A 198 13.61 4.26 -16.89
N SER A 199 13.38 3.39 -17.86
CA SER A 199 13.19 3.76 -19.26
C SER A 199 12.09 2.96 -19.91
N LEU A 200 11.37 3.60 -20.82
CA LEU A 200 10.31 3.04 -21.64
C LEU A 200 10.44 3.63 -23.04
N TRP A 201 10.78 2.80 -24.03
CA TRP A 201 10.88 3.21 -25.45
C TRP A 201 11.60 4.55 -25.68
N GLY A 202 12.79 4.71 -25.08
CA GLY A 202 13.60 5.93 -25.21
C GLY A 202 13.22 7.07 -24.25
N VAL A 203 12.04 7.04 -23.64
CA VAL A 203 11.65 7.98 -22.57
C VAL A 203 12.27 7.54 -21.24
N LYS A 204 12.98 8.45 -20.58
CA LYS A 204 13.58 8.22 -19.26
C LYS A 204 12.66 8.74 -18.16
N SER A 205 12.63 8.03 -17.03
CA SER A 205 11.95 8.52 -15.84
C SER A 205 12.77 9.59 -15.12
N THR A 206 12.14 10.24 -14.15
CA THR A 206 12.83 10.91 -13.06
C THR A 206 13.84 9.96 -12.40
N SER A 207 14.95 10.51 -11.91
CA SER A 207 15.90 9.75 -11.10
C SER A 207 15.48 9.78 -9.64
N LEU A 208 15.65 8.65 -8.96
CA LEU A 208 15.34 8.48 -7.55
C LEU A 208 16.60 8.01 -6.82
N THR A 209 16.94 8.66 -5.71
CA THR A 209 18.03 8.22 -4.84
C THR A 209 17.47 7.46 -3.66
N VAL A 210 18.04 6.30 -3.37
CA VAL A 210 17.69 5.47 -2.20
C VAL A 210 18.95 5.12 -1.42
N THR A 211 18.81 4.94 -0.11
CA THR A 211 19.91 4.59 0.79
C THR A 211 19.73 3.18 1.33
N ALA A 212 20.65 2.28 0.97
CA ALA A 212 20.76 0.98 1.61
C ALA A 212 21.56 1.12 2.91
N ARG A 213 20.96 0.76 4.03
CA ARG A 213 21.53 0.93 5.37
C ARG A 213 22.05 -0.40 5.89
N LYS A 214 23.19 -0.38 6.57
CA LYS A 214 23.68 -1.59 7.25
C LYS A 214 22.66 -1.97 8.35
N PRO A 215 22.27 -3.25 8.46
CA PRO A 215 21.44 -3.70 9.57
C PRO A 215 22.08 -3.35 10.91
N SER A 216 21.27 -2.90 11.88
CA SER A 216 21.74 -2.71 13.25
C SER A 216 22.03 -4.05 13.92
N SER A 217 23.02 -4.06 14.82
CA SER A 217 23.33 -5.21 15.69
C SER A 217 23.38 -4.72 17.12
N TYR A 218 22.50 -5.26 17.96
CA TYR A 218 22.42 -4.90 19.38
C TYR A 218 22.76 -6.10 20.27
N GLU A 219 23.10 -5.84 21.52
CA GLU A 219 23.19 -6.90 22.54
C GLU A 219 21.79 -7.37 22.94
N LEU A 220 21.67 -8.67 23.26
CA LEU A 220 20.39 -9.23 23.68
C LEU A 220 20.03 -8.71 25.07
N VAL A 221 18.84 -8.10 25.17
CA VAL A 221 18.29 -7.64 26.44
C VAL A 221 17.03 -8.45 26.75
N ARG A 222 16.92 -8.91 28.00
CA ARG A 222 15.75 -9.66 28.49
C ARG A 222 15.00 -8.86 29.53
N PHE A 223 13.69 -8.71 29.36
CA PHE A 223 12.83 -8.05 30.34
C PHE A 223 11.91 -9.05 31.02
N PRO A 224 11.97 -9.19 32.36
CA PRO A 224 10.95 -9.90 33.10
C PRO A 224 9.60 -9.19 32.97
N VAL A 225 8.56 -9.92 32.61
CA VAL A 225 7.19 -9.42 32.49
C VAL A 225 6.33 -10.10 33.52
N ILE A 226 5.51 -9.32 34.21
CA ILE A 226 4.47 -9.81 35.10
C ILE A 226 3.10 -9.39 34.56
N ILE A 227 2.20 -10.36 34.43
CA ILE A 227 0.83 -10.15 33.97
C ILE A 227 -0.10 -10.18 35.19
N HIS A 228 -0.65 -9.02 35.55
CA HIS A 228 -1.65 -8.86 36.60
C HIS A 228 -3.05 -9.13 36.05
N VAL A 229 -3.76 -10.06 36.66
CA VAL A 229 -5.12 -10.45 36.27
C VAL A 229 -6.10 -10.20 37.41
N PRO A 230 -7.38 -9.93 37.11
CA PRO A 230 -8.37 -9.70 38.16
C PRO A 230 -8.57 -10.95 39.03
N GLN A 231 -9.07 -10.74 40.24
CA GLN A 231 -9.32 -11.83 41.21
C GLN A 231 -10.18 -12.96 40.62
N SER A 232 -11.17 -12.59 39.80
CA SER A 232 -12.13 -13.48 39.13
C SER A 232 -11.60 -14.15 37.85
N ALA A 233 -10.39 -13.82 37.38
CA ALA A 233 -9.86 -14.34 36.11
C ALA A 233 -9.72 -15.87 36.14
N ASP A 234 -10.10 -16.56 35.06
CA ASP A 234 -9.73 -17.96 34.86
C ASP A 234 -8.27 -18.06 34.39
N VAL A 235 -7.36 -18.19 35.36
CA VAL A 235 -5.92 -18.26 35.13
C VAL A 235 -5.51 -19.48 34.29
N SER A 236 -6.36 -20.51 34.17
CA SER A 236 -6.06 -21.68 33.34
C SER A 236 -6.01 -21.37 31.84
N GLN A 237 -6.62 -20.26 31.42
CA GLN A 237 -6.64 -19.79 30.03
C GLN A 237 -5.48 -18.86 29.68
N ILE A 238 -4.64 -18.52 30.65
CA ILE A 238 -3.57 -17.53 30.50
C ILE A 238 -2.23 -18.24 30.59
N ASP A 239 -1.51 -18.27 29.48
CA ASP A 239 -0.16 -18.80 29.37
C ASP A 239 0.82 -17.66 29.06
N PRO A 240 1.43 -17.03 30.09
CA PRO A 240 2.39 -15.95 29.88
C PRO A 240 3.57 -16.36 29.00
N ALA A 241 4.04 -17.61 29.07
CA ALA A 241 5.16 -18.07 28.27
C ALA A 241 4.81 -18.09 26.77
N ARG A 242 3.61 -18.58 26.42
CA ARG A 242 3.11 -18.56 25.05
C ARG A 242 2.87 -17.14 24.55
N ILE A 243 2.21 -16.29 25.34
CA ILE A 243 1.93 -14.89 24.95
C ILE A 243 3.25 -14.16 24.63
N LEU A 244 4.24 -14.26 25.52
CA LEU A 244 5.52 -13.58 25.34
C LEU A 244 6.36 -14.22 24.22
N ALA A 245 6.23 -15.53 23.96
CA ALA A 245 6.86 -16.17 22.81
C ALA A 245 6.37 -15.58 21.48
N GLU A 246 5.08 -15.27 21.36
CA GLU A 246 4.51 -14.61 20.17
C GLU A 246 4.98 -13.15 20.04
N VAL A 247 4.97 -12.40 21.15
CA VAL A 247 5.54 -11.02 21.17
C VAL A 247 7.01 -11.04 20.74
N ASN A 248 7.77 -12.02 21.21
CA ASN A 248 9.17 -12.18 20.84
C ASN A 248 9.37 -12.48 19.34
N GLN A 249 8.39 -13.04 18.62
CA GLN A 249 8.51 -13.16 17.16
C GLN A 249 8.61 -11.79 16.48
N THR A 250 7.89 -10.80 17.01
CA THR A 250 7.91 -9.42 16.51
C THR A 250 9.22 -8.71 16.89
N TYR A 251 9.57 -8.67 18.17
CA TYR A 251 10.77 -7.97 18.66
C TYR A 251 12.09 -8.64 18.26
N ARG A 252 12.04 -9.90 17.79
CA ARG A 252 13.18 -10.61 17.19
C ARG A 252 13.18 -10.65 15.66
N ALA A 253 12.29 -9.90 15.01
CA ALA A 253 12.13 -9.87 13.55
C ALA A 253 12.04 -11.27 12.90
N ARG A 254 11.31 -12.19 13.55
CA ARG A 254 11.09 -13.57 13.09
C ARG A 254 9.82 -13.72 12.27
N LYS A 255 8.88 -12.76 12.39
CA LYS A 255 7.70 -12.68 11.52
C LYS A 255 8.13 -12.30 10.10
N ALA A 256 7.52 -12.94 9.11
CA ALA A 256 7.69 -12.54 7.71
C ALA A 256 7.14 -11.12 7.53
N SER A 257 7.92 -10.28 6.85
CA SER A 257 7.59 -8.86 6.64
C SER A 257 7.88 -8.46 5.20
N VAL A 258 7.07 -7.53 4.71
CA VAL A 258 7.25 -6.86 3.42
C VAL A 258 7.95 -5.52 3.56
N ASP A 259 8.15 -5.02 4.78
CA ASP A 259 8.92 -3.80 5.04
C ASP A 259 10.39 -3.99 4.65
N PRO A 260 10.91 -3.22 3.67
CA PRO A 260 12.33 -3.25 3.32
C PRO A 260 13.26 -2.86 4.47
N ASN A 261 12.73 -2.24 5.53
CA ASN A 261 13.46 -1.70 6.67
C ASN A 261 13.30 -2.51 7.97
N GLN A 262 12.67 -3.69 7.94
CA GLN A 262 12.49 -4.54 9.13
C GLN A 262 13.81 -4.78 9.87
N ALA A 263 13.82 -4.57 11.20
CA ALA A 263 15.00 -4.75 12.03
C ALA A 263 14.73 -5.62 13.29
N ASP A 264 15.72 -6.45 13.66
CA ASP A 264 15.72 -7.19 14.93
C ASP A 264 16.00 -6.21 16.07
N ALA A 265 15.05 -6.06 17.00
CA ALA A 265 15.26 -5.26 18.19
C ALA A 265 16.33 -5.87 19.09
N ASN A 266 16.57 -7.19 18.99
CA ASN A 266 17.32 -8.06 19.89
C ASN A 266 16.87 -7.95 21.35
N ILE A 267 15.56 -7.87 21.55
CA ILE A 267 14.89 -7.81 22.85
C ILE A 267 14.04 -9.07 23.01
N GLU A 268 14.08 -9.68 24.19
CA GLU A 268 13.19 -10.77 24.58
C GLU A 268 12.43 -10.40 25.86
N PHE A 269 11.13 -10.65 25.86
CA PHE A 269 10.28 -10.59 27.03
C PHE A 269 10.14 -12.00 27.60
N VAL A 270 10.37 -12.14 28.90
CA VAL A 270 10.35 -13.43 29.59
C VAL A 270 9.42 -13.39 30.79
N PRO A 271 8.70 -14.48 31.11
CA PRO A 271 7.88 -14.52 32.31
C PRO A 271 8.73 -14.30 33.57
N ALA A 272 8.31 -13.38 34.44
CA ALA A 272 8.93 -13.22 35.76
C ALA A 272 8.86 -14.55 36.54
N THR A 273 9.95 -14.98 37.17
CA THR A 273 9.95 -16.26 37.93
C THR A 273 9.77 -16.07 39.43
N THR A 274 10.00 -14.85 39.92
CA THR A 274 9.90 -14.50 41.34
C THR A 274 8.98 -13.31 41.56
N ASP A 275 8.38 -13.25 42.74
CA ASP A 275 7.63 -12.10 43.22
C ASP A 275 8.56 -10.96 43.71
N PRO A 276 8.02 -9.80 44.11
CA PRO A 276 8.82 -8.70 44.63
C PRO A 276 9.59 -8.99 45.92
N PHE A 277 9.26 -10.06 46.65
CA PHE A 277 9.95 -10.51 47.85
C PHE A 277 11.01 -11.58 47.55
N GLY A 278 11.21 -11.92 46.27
CA GLY A 278 12.17 -12.92 45.80
C GLY A 278 11.69 -14.36 45.93
N GLN A 279 10.41 -14.59 46.25
CA GLN A 279 9.85 -15.94 46.32
C GLN A 279 9.42 -16.41 44.92
N PRO A 280 9.56 -17.71 44.58
CA PRO A 280 9.09 -18.23 43.31
C PRO A 280 7.58 -18.04 43.12
N LEU A 281 7.17 -17.64 41.92
CA LEU A 281 5.75 -17.56 41.57
C LEU A 281 5.15 -18.94 41.33
N ALA A 282 3.87 -19.12 41.70
CA ALA A 282 3.13 -20.35 41.43
C ALA A 282 3.01 -20.65 39.92
N VAL A 283 2.82 -19.58 39.13
CA VAL A 283 2.89 -19.61 37.67
C VAL A 283 3.81 -18.46 37.25
N ALA A 284 4.89 -18.76 36.53
CA ALA A 284 5.83 -17.74 36.08
C ALA A 284 5.12 -16.70 35.20
N GLY A 285 5.36 -15.42 35.48
CA GLY A 285 4.82 -14.28 34.75
C GLY A 285 3.36 -13.95 35.06
N LEU A 286 2.76 -14.56 36.09
CA LEU A 286 1.37 -14.31 36.46
C LEU A 286 1.23 -13.85 37.91
N ASP A 287 0.48 -12.77 38.11
CA ASP A 287 0.07 -12.24 39.39
C ASP A 287 -1.46 -12.12 39.44
N ARG A 288 -2.10 -12.72 40.45
CA ARG A 288 -3.55 -12.60 40.63
C ARG A 288 -3.83 -11.52 41.67
N LEU A 289 -4.51 -10.47 41.23
CA LEU A 289 -4.89 -9.36 42.09
C LEU A 289 -5.95 -9.75 43.11
N SER A 290 -6.00 -9.00 44.21
CA SER A 290 -7.03 -9.14 45.25
C SER A 290 -8.32 -8.38 44.93
N PHE A 291 -8.49 -7.93 43.68
CA PHE A 291 -9.61 -7.12 43.24
C PHE A 291 -9.91 -7.38 41.75
N ASP A 292 -11.15 -7.09 41.35
CA ASP A 292 -11.61 -7.08 39.95
C ASP A 292 -11.61 -5.65 39.38
N ASN A 293 -12.53 -5.31 38.48
CA ASN A 293 -12.62 -3.93 37.97
C ASN A 293 -13.00 -2.94 39.09
N PRO A 294 -12.19 -1.90 39.34
CA PRO A 294 -12.45 -0.97 40.43
C PRO A 294 -13.70 -0.11 40.22
N ALA A 295 -14.37 0.23 41.32
CA ALA A 295 -15.66 0.93 41.30
C ALA A 295 -15.61 2.36 40.73
N SER A 296 -14.43 2.99 40.66
CA SER A 296 -14.22 4.32 40.08
C SER A 296 -12.80 4.46 39.50
N VAL A 297 -12.60 5.44 38.62
CA VAL A 297 -11.28 5.80 38.03
C VAL A 297 -10.25 6.10 39.13
N ASP A 298 -10.62 6.92 40.12
CA ASP A 298 -9.70 7.27 41.22
C ASP A 298 -9.29 6.05 42.06
N THR A 299 -10.24 5.13 42.29
CA THR A 299 -9.95 3.89 43.02
C THR A 299 -9.02 3.01 42.21
N ALA A 300 -9.24 2.93 40.91
CA ALA A 300 -8.42 2.15 40.02
C ALA A 300 -6.99 2.69 39.92
N ALA A 301 -6.83 4.00 39.73
CA ALA A 301 -5.52 4.65 39.70
C ALA A 301 -4.73 4.37 40.99
N ARG A 302 -5.35 4.46 42.17
CA ARG A 302 -4.67 4.14 43.45
C ARG A 302 -4.30 2.67 43.59
N LEU A 303 -5.15 1.74 43.12
CA LEU A 303 -4.86 0.31 43.20
C LEU A 303 -3.75 -0.09 42.22
N VAL A 304 -3.78 0.41 41.00
CA VAL A 304 -2.72 0.19 40.00
C VAL A 304 -1.41 0.81 40.47
N ASP A 305 -1.43 2.05 40.97
CA ASP A 305 -0.25 2.71 41.55
C ASP A 305 0.37 1.85 42.66
N ARG A 306 -0.43 1.30 43.58
CA ARG A 306 0.05 0.38 44.62
C ARG A 306 0.69 -0.88 44.02
N VAL A 307 0.04 -1.51 43.04
CA VAL A 307 0.55 -2.74 42.40
C VAL A 307 1.88 -2.46 41.70
N VAL A 308 2.00 -1.35 40.96
CA VAL A 308 3.24 -0.95 40.28
C VAL A 308 4.36 -0.63 41.28
N HIS A 309 4.04 -0.02 42.43
CA HIS A 309 5.02 0.18 43.50
C HIS A 309 5.52 -1.11 44.12
N GLN A 310 4.62 -2.09 44.30
CA GLN A 310 4.98 -3.42 44.79
C GLN A 310 5.81 -4.18 43.74
N TRP A 311 5.34 -4.22 42.50
CA TRP A 311 6.02 -4.81 41.35
C TRP A 311 6.88 -3.77 40.65
N CYS A 312 7.98 -3.43 41.32
CA CYS A 312 8.87 -2.36 40.91
C CYS A 312 9.21 -2.39 39.40
N PRO A 313 8.97 -1.28 38.66
CA PRO A 313 9.27 -1.19 37.22
C PRO A 313 10.74 -1.44 36.85
N GLN A 314 11.65 -1.21 37.80
CA GLN A 314 13.08 -1.52 37.64
C GLN A 314 13.40 -3.00 37.68
N GLN A 315 12.42 -3.86 37.94
CA GLN A 315 12.59 -5.31 37.95
C GLN A 315 11.62 -5.98 36.97
N TYR A 316 10.43 -5.42 36.78
CA TYR A 316 9.36 -6.01 36.01
C TYR A 316 8.72 -5.00 35.05
N ILE A 317 8.35 -5.46 33.85
CA ILE A 317 7.35 -4.76 33.03
C ILE A 317 5.97 -5.21 33.52
N ASN A 318 5.19 -4.26 34.03
CA ASN A 318 3.85 -4.50 34.57
C ASN A 318 2.82 -4.48 33.44
N VAL A 319 2.14 -5.61 33.22
CA VAL A 319 1.04 -5.73 32.25
C VAL A 319 -0.23 -6.07 33.01
N PHE A 320 -1.22 -5.20 32.97
CA PHE A 320 -2.54 -5.45 33.55
C PHE A 320 -3.47 -5.93 32.44
N MET A 321 -4.05 -7.10 32.65
CA MET A 321 -4.90 -7.77 31.68
C MET A 321 -6.34 -7.77 32.16
N SER A 322 -7.24 -7.20 31.37
CA SER A 322 -8.68 -7.13 31.63
C SER A 322 -9.09 -6.38 32.93
N VAL A 323 -8.17 -5.62 33.51
CA VAL A 323 -8.42 -4.67 34.61
C VAL A 323 -8.44 -3.26 34.03
N ASP A 324 -9.61 -2.74 33.69
CA ASP A 324 -9.72 -1.40 33.09
C ASP A 324 -9.56 -0.32 34.15
N TRP A 325 -8.34 0.19 34.35
CA TRP A 325 -8.09 1.17 35.39
C TRP A 325 -8.36 2.62 35.00
N LEU A 326 -8.45 2.90 33.70
CA LEU A 326 -8.82 4.24 33.26
C LEU A 326 -10.34 4.38 33.18
N ARG A 327 -11.07 3.33 32.78
CA ARG A 327 -12.53 3.39 32.51
C ARG A 327 -12.97 4.56 31.63
N ILE A 328 -12.02 5.13 30.88
CA ILE A 328 -12.23 6.28 30.00
C ILE A 328 -12.50 5.84 28.55
N TYR A 329 -12.14 4.60 28.21
CA TYR A 329 -12.35 4.02 26.89
C TYR A 329 -13.48 2.98 26.93
N GLY A 330 -14.15 2.77 25.79
CA GLY A 330 -15.16 1.71 25.69
C GLY A 330 -14.55 0.31 25.87
N ARG A 331 -15.37 -0.74 25.85
CA ARG A 331 -14.85 -2.12 25.81
C ARG A 331 -13.98 -2.30 24.55
N GLY A 332 -12.83 -2.98 24.68
CA GLY A 332 -11.98 -3.35 23.54
C GLY A 332 -10.65 -2.61 23.39
N PHE A 333 -10.37 -1.58 24.20
CA PHE A 333 -9.18 -0.73 24.03
C PHE A 333 -8.00 -1.28 24.81
N SER A 334 -6.80 -1.23 24.24
CA SER A 334 -5.54 -1.41 24.97
C SER A 334 -4.79 -0.09 24.99
N TYR A 335 -3.91 0.12 25.96
CA TYR A 335 -3.13 1.36 26.04
C TYR A 335 -1.87 1.20 26.88
N ALA A 336 -0.86 1.99 26.54
CA ALA A 336 0.29 2.26 27.38
C ALA A 336 0.63 3.76 27.31
N TYR A 337 1.30 4.27 28.34
CA TYR A 337 1.79 5.64 28.32
C TYR A 337 3.15 5.70 27.64
N LEU A 338 3.34 6.75 26.84
CA LEU A 338 4.68 7.10 26.37
C LEU A 338 5.56 7.48 27.58
N PRO A 339 6.86 7.15 27.54
CA PRO A 339 7.80 7.53 28.58
C PRO A 339 8.00 9.06 28.61
N THR A 340 7.76 9.68 29.77
CA THR A 340 7.86 11.14 29.95
C THR A 340 9.12 11.60 30.70
N ASN A 341 9.79 10.70 31.44
CA ASN A 341 10.97 10.99 32.26
C ASN A 341 12.21 10.24 31.73
N LEU A 342 13.00 10.90 30.90
CA LEU A 342 14.21 10.33 30.28
C LEU A 342 15.47 10.94 30.91
N THR A 343 16.25 10.14 31.65
CA THR A 343 17.55 10.54 32.19
C THR A 343 18.57 9.39 32.13
N SER A 344 19.86 9.69 32.17
CA SER A 344 20.90 8.65 32.15
C SER A 344 20.93 7.80 33.42
N SER A 345 20.43 8.31 34.54
CA SER A 345 20.52 7.66 35.84
C SER A 345 19.23 6.93 36.16
N ALA A 346 19.31 5.61 36.28
CA ALA A 346 18.16 4.80 36.65
C ALA A 346 17.85 4.97 38.15
N LEU A 347 16.58 5.07 38.52
CA LEU A 347 16.14 5.21 39.91
C LEU A 347 15.93 3.84 40.53
N THR A 348 16.51 3.60 41.70
CA THR A 348 16.29 2.36 42.47
C THR A 348 14.80 2.15 42.78
N CYS A 349 14.40 0.91 43.04
CA CYS A 349 13.03 0.61 43.49
C CYS A 349 12.61 1.43 44.71
N GLU A 350 13.53 1.71 45.64
CA GLU A 350 13.22 2.56 46.80
C GLU A 350 12.94 4.00 46.39
N GLN A 351 13.72 4.56 45.46
CA GLN A 351 13.47 5.90 44.94
C GLN A 351 12.17 5.98 44.12
N LEU A 352 11.78 4.91 43.44
CA LEU A 352 10.52 4.86 42.69
C LEU A 352 9.30 4.83 43.60
N LYS A 353 9.38 4.30 44.83
CA LYS A 353 8.27 4.31 45.80
C LYS A 353 7.86 5.71 46.25
N GLU A 354 8.78 6.68 46.14
CA GLU A 354 8.52 8.08 46.49
C GLU A 354 7.82 8.84 45.35
N ILE A 355 7.63 8.21 44.18
CA ILE A 355 6.96 8.82 43.03
C ILE A 355 5.48 8.43 43.04
N THR A 356 4.58 9.38 43.25
CA THR A 356 3.16 9.16 42.95
C THR A 356 2.96 9.15 41.44
N TRP A 357 2.59 8.01 40.85
CA TRP A 357 2.30 7.97 39.43
C TRP A 357 0.97 8.67 39.16
N THR A 358 1.01 9.74 38.37
CA THR A 358 -0.23 10.33 37.86
C THR A 358 -0.86 9.36 36.86
N ALA A 359 -2.18 9.47 36.66
CA ALA A 359 -2.91 8.69 35.65
C ALA A 359 -2.40 8.88 34.21
N THR A 360 -1.36 9.68 33.96
CA THR A 360 -0.77 9.95 32.64
C THR A 360 0.69 9.52 32.51
N ALA A 361 1.26 8.89 33.54
CA ALA A 361 2.68 8.53 33.57
C ALA A 361 2.95 7.16 34.22
N ILE A 362 1.92 6.32 34.39
CA ILE A 362 2.06 5.01 35.03
C ILE A 362 2.94 4.11 34.12
N PRO A 363 4.04 3.53 34.63
CA PRO A 363 4.91 2.63 33.87
C PRO A 363 4.32 1.22 33.82
N ALA A 364 3.13 1.11 33.22
CA ALA A 364 2.41 -0.14 33.04
C ALA A 364 1.66 -0.16 31.70
N ILE A 365 1.26 -1.36 31.30
CA ILE A 365 0.58 -1.63 30.02
C ILE A 365 -0.79 -2.24 30.31
N TYR A 366 -1.83 -1.75 29.64
CA TYR A 366 -3.16 -2.32 29.70
C TYR A 366 -3.45 -3.13 28.45
N ILE A 367 -3.89 -4.37 28.64
CA ILE A 367 -4.41 -5.21 27.56
C ILE A 367 -5.84 -5.61 27.88
N TYR A 368 -6.77 -5.30 26.97
CA TYR A 368 -8.17 -5.68 27.14
C TYR A 368 -8.41 -7.18 27.02
N ASP A 369 -7.86 -7.79 25.96
CA ASP A 369 -8.09 -9.18 25.57
C ASP A 369 -6.87 -10.06 25.90
N GLN A 370 -7.10 -11.09 26.70
CA GLN A 370 -6.12 -12.09 27.12
C GLN A 370 -5.48 -12.89 25.97
N HIS A 371 -6.04 -12.82 24.75
CA HIS A 371 -5.49 -13.46 23.56
C HIS A 371 -4.78 -12.49 22.59
N SER A 372 -4.69 -11.20 22.91
CA SER A 372 -4.15 -10.17 22.01
C SER A 372 -2.63 -9.98 22.16
N PHE A 373 -1.85 -10.90 21.59
CA PHE A 373 -0.38 -10.76 21.50
C PHE A 373 0.05 -9.63 20.54
N GLU A 374 -0.76 -9.34 19.51
CA GLU A 374 -0.54 -8.20 18.61
C GLU A 374 -0.77 -6.88 19.33
N GLY A 375 -1.86 -6.78 20.11
CA GLY A 375 -2.11 -5.63 20.98
C GLY A 375 -0.97 -5.46 21.98
N LEU A 376 -0.50 -6.52 22.64
CA LEU A 376 0.64 -6.42 23.55
C LEU A 376 1.92 -5.98 22.84
N SER A 377 2.19 -6.46 21.62
CA SER A 377 3.35 -6.02 20.83
C SER A 377 3.30 -4.51 20.54
N HIS A 378 2.11 -4.01 20.19
CA HIS A 378 1.81 -2.60 19.92
C HIS A 378 1.99 -1.73 21.17
N GLU A 379 1.35 -2.11 22.28
CA GLU A 379 1.43 -1.34 23.52
C GLU A 379 2.84 -1.36 24.14
N LEU A 380 3.58 -2.46 23.99
CA LEU A 380 5.00 -2.49 24.32
C LEU A 380 5.78 -1.47 23.48
N GLY A 381 5.38 -1.24 22.23
CA GLY A 381 5.98 -0.22 21.37
C GLY A 381 5.80 1.18 21.95
N HIS A 382 4.58 1.51 22.41
CA HIS A 382 4.29 2.75 23.13
C HIS A 382 5.06 2.86 24.45
N PHE A 383 5.07 1.80 25.26
CA PHE A 383 5.83 1.74 26.51
C PHE A 383 7.34 2.00 26.28
N LEU A 384 7.85 1.58 25.12
CA LEU A 384 9.23 1.79 24.66
C LEU A 384 9.41 3.07 23.81
N GLY A 385 8.40 3.94 23.77
CA GLY A 385 8.48 5.30 23.26
C GLY A 385 8.04 5.51 21.81
N LEU A 386 7.59 4.48 21.11
CA LEU A 386 7.09 4.64 19.74
C LEU A 386 5.72 5.29 19.73
N THR A 387 5.48 6.20 18.79
CA THR A 387 4.16 6.73 18.47
C THR A 387 3.51 5.91 17.37
N HIS A 388 2.21 6.11 17.14
CA HIS A 388 1.58 5.58 15.93
C HIS A 388 2.29 6.09 14.68
N THR A 389 2.38 5.25 13.65
CA THR A 389 3.03 5.62 12.38
C THR A 389 2.31 6.77 11.66
N PHE A 390 1.01 6.93 11.90
CA PHE A 390 0.17 8.00 11.36
C PHE A 390 0.01 9.20 12.30
N ALA A 391 0.70 9.25 13.47
CA ALA A 391 0.46 10.25 14.50
C ALA A 391 0.59 11.71 14.02
N ASN A 392 1.45 11.95 13.03
CA ASN A 392 1.73 13.28 12.49
C ASN A 392 0.91 13.61 11.23
N GLY A 393 0.12 12.64 10.72
CA GLY A 393 -0.65 12.75 9.49
C GLY A 393 0.16 13.32 8.33
N CYS A 394 -0.52 14.08 7.46
CA CYS A 394 0.11 14.79 6.35
C CYS A 394 0.52 16.23 6.66
N SER A 395 0.26 16.71 7.88
CA SER A 395 0.48 18.11 8.27
C SER A 395 1.86 18.35 8.91
N TYR A 396 2.47 17.31 9.50
CA TYR A 396 3.74 17.43 10.23
C TYR A 396 4.75 16.39 9.78
N VAL A 397 6.04 16.71 9.85
CA VAL A 397 7.11 15.74 9.53
C VAL A 397 7.04 14.57 10.50
N GLY A 398 7.01 13.34 9.98
CA GLY A 398 7.01 12.11 10.77
C GLY A 398 8.29 11.95 11.59
N LEU A 399 8.22 11.21 12.71
CA LEU A 399 9.37 10.95 13.58
C LEU A 399 10.42 10.02 12.93
N PHE A 400 9.98 9.13 12.04
CA PHE A 400 10.82 8.13 11.39
C PHE A 400 10.78 8.34 9.86
N ALA A 401 11.94 8.51 9.25
CA ALA A 401 12.08 8.77 7.82
C ALA A 401 11.94 7.50 6.97
N ASP A 402 12.09 6.32 7.60
CA ASP A 402 11.87 5.01 6.98
C ASP A 402 10.45 4.47 7.11
N ILE A 403 9.51 5.31 7.54
CA ILE A 403 8.07 5.06 7.51
C ILE A 403 7.44 6.06 6.52
N PRO A 404 6.62 5.60 5.56
CA PRO A 404 5.89 6.51 4.68
C PRO A 404 5.00 7.44 5.52
N GLN A 405 5.08 8.75 5.32
CA GLN A 405 4.15 9.68 5.97
C GLN A 405 2.73 9.43 5.43
N HIS A 406 1.74 9.25 6.31
CA HIS A 406 0.36 8.88 5.94
C HIS A 406 -0.67 9.26 7.01
N GLU A 407 -1.94 9.26 6.62
CA GLU A 407 -3.10 9.34 7.52
C GLU A 407 -3.58 7.94 7.94
N GLU A 408 -4.26 7.86 9.09
CA GLU A 408 -4.97 6.65 9.50
C GLU A 408 -5.99 6.26 8.42
N SER A 409 -5.91 5.04 7.92
CA SER A 409 -6.74 4.56 6.81
C SER A 409 -6.83 3.03 6.84
N PHE A 410 -7.85 2.48 6.19
CA PHE A 410 -7.89 1.05 5.87
C PHE A 410 -7.11 0.79 4.58
N PRO A 411 -6.44 -0.37 4.43
CA PRO A 411 -5.88 -0.76 3.14
C PRO A 411 -7.01 -0.94 2.09
N ASP A 412 -6.67 -0.71 0.82
CA ASP A 412 -7.57 -0.99 -0.29
C ASP A 412 -7.73 -2.51 -0.53
N SER A 413 -8.56 -2.90 -1.51
CA SER A 413 -8.81 -4.31 -1.84
C SER A 413 -7.58 -5.09 -2.33
N ARG A 414 -6.46 -4.41 -2.59
CA ARG A 414 -5.18 -5.01 -2.97
C ARG A 414 -4.20 -5.04 -1.79
N GLY A 415 -4.60 -4.58 -0.61
CA GLY A 415 -3.77 -4.51 0.59
C GLY A 415 -2.90 -3.24 0.67
N TYR A 416 -3.12 -2.24 -0.18
CA TYR A 416 -2.31 -1.01 -0.17
C TYR A 416 -2.92 0.08 0.69
N LYS A 417 -2.08 0.72 1.51
CA LYS A 417 -2.28 2.07 2.02
C LYS A 417 -1.56 3.07 1.11
N TYR A 418 -1.87 4.35 1.29
CA TYR A 418 -1.30 5.43 0.48
C TYR A 418 -0.61 6.46 1.36
N SER A 419 0.62 6.81 1.00
CA SER A 419 1.33 7.92 1.64
C SER A 419 0.65 9.26 1.35
N CYS A 420 1.04 10.32 2.05
CA CYS A 420 0.60 11.69 1.79
C CYS A 420 0.93 12.18 0.37
N ARG A 421 1.87 11.52 -0.33
CA ARG A 421 2.19 11.74 -1.74
C ARG A 421 1.45 10.81 -2.69
N HIS A 422 0.44 10.10 -2.19
CA HIS A 422 -0.37 9.13 -2.91
C HIS A 422 0.44 7.96 -3.51
N ILE A 423 1.61 7.67 -2.94
CA ILE A 423 2.41 6.51 -3.33
C ILE A 423 1.91 5.30 -2.54
N PRO A 424 1.54 4.20 -3.20
CA PRO A 424 1.07 2.99 -2.54
C PRO A 424 2.19 2.32 -1.73
N TYR A 425 1.83 1.73 -0.60
CA TYR A 425 2.70 0.87 0.20
C TYR A 425 1.86 -0.15 0.97
N VAL A 426 2.46 -1.27 1.34
CA VAL A 426 1.83 -2.23 2.24
C VAL A 426 2.30 -1.90 3.64
N SER A 427 1.36 -1.60 4.53
CA SER A 427 1.70 -1.44 5.94
C SER A 427 1.75 -2.81 6.60
N ASP A 428 2.86 -3.09 7.27
CA ASP A 428 2.96 -4.19 8.21
C ASP A 428 3.60 -3.74 9.53
N PHE A 429 3.57 -2.43 9.78
CA PHE A 429 4.18 -1.82 10.95
C PHE A 429 3.37 -2.14 12.19
N VAL A 430 4.06 -2.55 13.25
CA VAL A 430 3.41 -2.84 14.54
C VAL A 430 2.69 -1.63 15.09
N MET A 431 3.17 -0.41 14.84
CA MET A 431 2.60 0.84 15.35
C MET A 431 1.52 1.47 14.43
N ASP A 432 1.04 0.73 13.44
CA ASP A 432 -0.06 1.16 12.56
C ASP A 432 -1.35 0.40 12.88
N TYR A 433 -2.48 0.89 12.36
CA TYR A 433 -3.79 0.22 12.43
C TYR A 433 -4.25 -0.31 11.10
N HIS A 434 -5.25 -1.18 11.18
CA HIS A 434 -6.01 -1.72 10.04
C HIS A 434 -5.18 -2.60 9.10
N ALA A 435 -3.99 -3.03 9.54
CA ALA A 435 -3.09 -3.90 8.78
C ALA A 435 -2.36 -4.88 9.71
N PRO A 436 -1.89 -6.05 9.21
CA PRO A 436 -1.19 -7.04 10.04
C PRO A 436 0.13 -6.50 10.64
N PRO A 437 0.30 -6.48 11.98
CA PRO A 437 1.47 -5.90 12.65
C PRO A 437 2.64 -6.89 12.75
N ASN A 438 3.53 -6.89 11.75
CA ASN A 438 4.62 -7.86 11.64
C ASN A 438 6.03 -7.29 11.89
N SER A 439 6.22 -5.98 11.74
CA SER A 439 7.56 -5.39 11.68
C SER A 439 7.71 -4.10 12.49
N PHE A 440 8.94 -3.87 12.95
CA PHE A 440 9.43 -2.55 13.32
C PHE A 440 10.54 -2.16 12.34
N THR A 441 10.55 -0.88 11.95
CA THR A 441 11.60 -0.36 11.08
C THR A 441 12.93 -0.21 11.82
N LEU A 442 14.02 -0.07 11.07
CA LEU A 442 15.34 0.20 11.62
C LEU A 442 15.37 1.44 12.52
N GLU A 443 14.72 2.54 12.14
CA GLU A 443 14.70 3.76 12.96
C GLU A 443 13.81 3.62 14.20
N GLN A 444 12.69 2.89 14.11
CA GLN A 444 11.89 2.54 15.29
C GLN A 444 12.73 1.74 16.30
N ILE A 445 13.48 0.73 15.84
CA ILE A 445 14.37 -0.04 16.71
C ILE A 445 15.49 0.81 17.30
N GLN A 446 16.12 1.67 16.50
CA GLN A 446 17.15 2.60 17.00
C GLN A 446 16.59 3.50 18.10
N TYR A 447 15.36 3.96 17.92
CA TYR A 447 14.67 4.80 18.89
C TYR A 447 14.30 4.03 20.17
N ILE A 448 13.74 2.81 20.05
CA ILE A 448 13.53 1.92 21.20
C ILE A 448 14.84 1.75 21.99
N ARG A 449 15.94 1.45 21.30
CA ARG A 449 17.25 1.22 21.92
C ARG A 449 17.78 2.47 22.62
N LEU A 450 17.51 3.65 22.08
CA LEU A 450 17.79 4.91 22.75
C LEU A 450 16.95 5.07 24.02
N ILE A 451 15.64 4.84 23.94
CA ILE A 451 14.74 4.92 25.09
C ILE A 451 15.19 3.98 26.19
N LEU A 452 15.54 2.72 25.86
CA LEU A 452 16.08 1.76 26.83
C LEU A 452 17.31 2.29 27.59
N SER A 453 18.21 3.02 26.92
CA SER A 453 19.38 3.60 27.59
C SER A 453 19.04 4.75 28.54
N ARG A 454 17.92 5.45 28.30
CA ARG A 454 17.52 6.69 29.01
C ARG A 454 16.32 6.53 29.94
N LEU A 455 15.63 5.38 29.92
CA LEU A 455 14.44 5.23 30.75
C LEU A 455 14.86 5.09 32.21
N ILE A 456 14.26 5.90 33.09
CA ILE A 456 14.66 5.98 34.50
C ILE A 456 14.21 4.77 35.31
N TYR A 457 13.10 4.17 34.89
CA TYR A 457 12.43 3.12 35.63
C TYR A 457 12.69 1.73 35.05
N LEU A 458 13.46 1.58 33.96
CA LEU A 458 13.90 0.26 33.51
C LEU A 458 15.11 -0.25 34.32
N PRO A 459 15.25 -1.58 34.47
CA PRO A 459 16.36 -2.19 35.19
C PRO A 459 17.72 -1.70 34.66
N GLY A 460 18.54 -1.09 35.52
CA GLY A 460 19.86 -0.57 35.14
C GLY A 460 20.83 -1.65 34.64
N SER A 461 20.71 -2.89 35.14
CA SER A 461 21.49 -4.06 34.72
C SER A 461 21.12 -4.59 33.32
N LEU A 462 19.99 -4.13 32.78
CA LEU A 462 19.47 -4.53 31.46
C LEU A 462 19.62 -3.41 30.42
N LYS A 463 20.29 -2.29 30.77
CA LYS A 463 20.61 -1.22 29.82
C LYS A 463 21.76 -1.66 28.91
N PRO A 464 21.63 -1.54 27.57
CA PRO A 464 22.72 -1.86 26.65
C PRO A 464 23.92 -0.93 26.89
N GLY A 465 25.14 -1.44 26.73
CA GLY A 465 26.36 -0.64 26.87
C GLY A 465 26.39 0.57 25.93
N ASN A 466 26.85 1.73 26.42
CA ASN A 466 26.83 3.04 25.74
C ASN A 466 27.63 3.13 24.41
N ALA A 467 28.28 2.06 23.95
CA ALA A 467 29.29 2.12 22.88
C ALA A 467 28.72 2.42 21.47
N GLN A 468 27.44 2.17 21.20
CA GLN A 468 26.87 2.29 19.84
C GLN A 468 25.87 3.45 19.61
N LEU A 469 25.46 4.18 20.65
CA LEU A 469 24.37 5.17 20.55
C LEU A 469 24.84 6.57 20.08
N ARG A 470 26.02 6.70 19.47
CA ARG A 470 26.55 7.97 18.94
C ARG A 470 26.07 8.24 17.51
N LYS A 471 24.78 8.52 17.30
CA LYS A 471 24.32 9.34 16.17
C LYS A 471 23.14 10.20 16.61
N ALA A 472 23.21 11.47 16.22
CA ALA A 472 22.46 12.58 16.79
C ALA A 472 20.94 12.48 16.58
N LEU A 473 20.19 12.93 17.60
CA LEU A 473 18.76 13.17 17.53
C LEU A 473 18.44 14.36 16.61
N PRO A 474 17.31 14.34 15.88
CA PRO A 474 16.58 15.56 15.58
C PRO A 474 16.13 16.21 16.89
N ASN A 475 16.42 17.49 17.06
CA ASN A 475 15.95 18.30 18.19
C ASN A 475 14.44 18.50 18.06
N GLU A 476 13.62 17.71 18.77
CA GLU A 476 12.29 18.10 19.30
C GLU A 476 11.54 16.86 19.80
N LEU A 477 11.45 16.67 21.12
CA LEU A 477 10.38 15.89 21.73
C LEU A 477 9.94 16.61 23.00
N ALA A 478 8.74 17.20 22.93
CA ALA A 478 8.04 17.78 24.06
C ALA A 478 6.94 16.80 24.52
N GLN A 479 7.06 16.41 25.79
CA GLN A 479 6.00 16.29 26.81
C GLN A 479 4.70 15.52 26.49
N GLY A 480 4.53 14.41 27.20
CA GLY A 480 3.29 14.01 27.88
C GLY A 480 2.00 14.03 27.07
N THR A 481 1.82 13.04 26.20
CA THR A 481 0.53 12.75 25.56
C THR A 481 0.13 11.29 25.77
N THR A 482 -1.10 11.07 26.23
CA THR A 482 -1.75 9.77 26.24
C THR A 482 -2.05 9.36 24.80
N ILE A 483 -1.57 8.19 24.36
CA ILE A 483 -1.96 7.58 23.08
C ILE A 483 -2.84 6.38 23.41
N ALA A 484 -4.07 6.41 22.92
CA ALA A 484 -5.06 5.37 23.19
C ALA A 484 -5.36 4.57 21.94
N CYS A 485 -5.40 3.25 22.06
CA CYS A 485 -5.56 2.38 20.92
C CYS A 485 -6.97 1.85 20.71
N LYS A 486 -7.52 2.10 19.51
CA LYS A 486 -8.73 1.40 19.05
C LYS A 486 -8.36 -0.05 18.71
N PRO A 487 -9.21 -1.04 19.03
CA PRO A 487 -8.95 -2.41 18.63
C PRO A 487 -8.86 -2.54 17.10
N VAL A 488 -7.84 -3.24 16.62
CA VAL A 488 -7.89 -3.91 15.32
C VAL A 488 -8.99 -4.97 15.45
N ALA A 489 -10.14 -4.71 14.86
CA ALA A 489 -11.11 -5.76 14.62
C ALA A 489 -10.48 -6.71 13.59
N LEU A 490 -9.84 -7.79 14.07
CA LEU A 490 -9.53 -8.96 13.24
C LEU A 490 -10.85 -9.66 12.92
N GLY A 491 -11.62 -9.06 12.02
CA GLY A 491 -12.73 -9.68 11.33
C GLY A 491 -12.22 -10.31 10.03
N VAL A 492 -11.38 -11.34 10.14
CA VAL A 492 -11.13 -12.26 9.03
C VAL A 492 -11.60 -13.64 9.49
N THR A 493 -12.88 -13.92 9.27
CA THR A 493 -13.32 -15.29 9.04
C THR A 493 -12.68 -15.78 7.75
N TYR A 494 -12.09 -16.98 7.78
CA TYR A 494 -11.60 -17.70 6.61
C TYR A 494 -12.62 -17.77 5.47
#